data_AF-A0A072PBL3-F1
#
_entry.id   AF-A0A072PBL3-F1
#
_cell.length_a   1.000
_cell.length_b   1.000
_cell.length_c   1.000
_cell.angle_alpha   90.00
_cell.angle_beta   90.00
_cell.angle_gamma   90.00
#
_symmetry.space_group_name_H-M   'P 1'
#
loop_
_entity.id
_entity.type
_entity.pdbx_description
1 polymer ?
#
loop_
_entity_poly.entity_id
_entity_poly.type
_entity_poly.pdbx_seq_one_letter_code
_entity_poly.pdbx_strand_id
1 'polypeptide(L)'
;MGTAFIPGFVLGATKGATVGGDLFRAENAHRLPTEKNGWYQYHKTKNYRAMISGLKAGTRYGAVCTGWWSLFMVTEELIDRSRARLFEERDDDRVPGQRDVASTVVAAMAVSGVYSWTNGLDYFAAAKVARTALRFSFAYGFLQDLVASFRGKPPAYIAWLGG
;
A
#
# COMPACT_ATOMS: atom_id res chain seq x y z
N MET A 1 9.50 -3.10 -4.41
CA MET A 1 8.68 -2.85 -5.62
C MET A 1 7.63 -3.95 -5.81
N GLY A 2 8.01 -5.22 -5.99
CA GLY A 2 7.03 -6.31 -6.19
C GLY A 2 6.04 -6.55 -5.03
N THR A 3 6.45 -6.28 -3.79
CA THR A 3 5.63 -6.50 -2.58
C THR A 3 4.38 -5.62 -2.50
N ALA A 4 4.40 -4.41 -3.07
CA ALA A 4 3.26 -3.51 -3.10
C ALA A 4 2.42 -3.65 -4.38
N PHE A 5 3.06 -4.04 -5.49
CA PHE A 5 2.40 -4.20 -6.78
C PHE A 5 1.38 -5.34 -6.77
N ILE A 6 1.78 -6.52 -6.29
CA ILE A 6 0.93 -7.73 -6.30
C ILE A 6 -0.40 -7.53 -5.54
N PRO A 7 -0.43 -7.08 -4.28
CA PRO A 7 -1.69 -6.87 -3.58
C PRO A 7 -2.56 -5.78 -4.23
N GLY A 8 -1.94 -4.69 -4.70
CA GLY A 8 -2.65 -3.65 -5.45
C GLY A 8 -3.25 -4.18 -6.78
N PHE A 9 -2.52 -5.04 -7.47
CA PHE A 9 -2.97 -5.69 -8.69
C PHE A 9 -4.15 -6.63 -8.42
N VAL A 10 -4.07 -7.48 -7.40
CA VAL A 10 -5.15 -8.42 -7.05
C VAL A 10 -6.43 -7.67 -6.68
N LEU A 11 -6.33 -6.62 -5.86
CA LEU A 11 -7.46 -5.78 -5.49
C LEU A 11 -8.07 -5.06 -6.70
N GLY A 12 -7.24 -4.50 -7.58
CA GLY A 12 -7.70 -3.85 -8.80
C GLY A 12 -8.32 -4.84 -9.79
N ALA A 13 -7.73 -6.02 -9.94
CA ALA A 13 -8.16 -7.04 -10.89
C ALA A 13 -9.50 -7.66 -10.50
N THR A 14 -9.68 -7.98 -9.22
CA THR A 14 -10.96 -8.51 -8.71
C THR A 14 -12.08 -7.49 -8.88
N LYS A 15 -11.86 -6.23 -8.47
CA LYS A 15 -12.84 -5.16 -8.64
C LYS A 15 -13.15 -4.89 -10.12
N GLY A 16 -12.12 -4.82 -10.97
CA GLY A 16 -12.28 -4.59 -12.40
C GLY A 16 -13.05 -5.71 -13.09
N ALA A 17 -12.77 -6.97 -12.73
CA ALA A 17 -13.44 -8.13 -13.31
C ALA A 17 -14.94 -8.17 -12.96
N THR A 18 -15.31 -7.83 -11.72
CA THR A 18 -16.73 -7.72 -11.33
C THR A 18 -17.44 -6.64 -12.14
N VAL A 19 -16.85 -5.45 -12.22
CA VAL A 19 -17.44 -4.33 -12.99
C VAL A 19 -17.61 -4.67 -14.46
N GLY A 20 -16.60 -5.26 -15.11
CA GLY A 20 -16.71 -5.66 -16.52
C GLY A 20 -17.71 -6.79 -16.75
N GLY A 21 -17.84 -7.70 -15.79
CA GLY A 21 -18.85 -8.75 -15.81
C GLY A 21 -20.27 -8.20 -15.69
N ASP A 22 -20.49 -7.23 -14.81
CA ASP A 22 -21.80 -6.61 -14.59
C ASP A 22 -22.19 -5.70 -15.76
N LEU A 23 -21.24 -4.94 -16.32
CA LEU A 23 -21.45 -4.16 -17.55
C LEU A 23 -21.89 -5.07 -18.72
N PHE A 24 -21.21 -6.22 -18.91
CA PHE A 24 -21.61 -7.16 -19.95
C PHE A 24 -23.03 -7.71 -19.74
N ARG A 25 -23.42 -7.99 -18.49
CA ARG A 25 -24.78 -8.44 -18.17
C ARG A 25 -25.81 -7.35 -18.41
N ALA A 26 -25.50 -6.11 -18.04
CA ALA A 26 -26.36 -4.96 -18.28
C ALA A 26 -26.57 -4.71 -19.79
N GLU A 27 -25.49 -4.73 -20.58
CA GLU A 27 -25.55 -4.58 -22.04
C GLU A 27 -26.36 -5.69 -22.71
N ASN A 28 -26.29 -6.93 -22.19
CA ASN A 28 -26.93 -8.10 -22.80
C ASN A 28 -28.21 -8.54 -22.07
N ALA A 29 -28.73 -7.75 -21.14
CA ALA A 29 -29.96 -8.08 -20.40
C ALA A 29 -31.16 -8.30 -21.35
N HIS A 30 -31.15 -7.63 -22.50
CA HIS A 30 -32.17 -7.74 -23.54
C HIS A 30 -31.85 -8.78 -24.63
N ARG A 31 -30.66 -9.40 -24.62
CA ARG A 31 -30.19 -10.38 -25.63
C ARG A 31 -29.74 -11.67 -24.96
N LEU A 32 -30.68 -12.34 -24.29
CA LEU A 32 -30.39 -13.62 -23.64
C LEU A 32 -30.41 -14.75 -24.69
N PRO A 33 -29.43 -15.67 -24.68
CA PRO A 33 -29.43 -16.81 -25.58
C PRO A 33 -30.59 -17.76 -25.28
N THR A 34 -31.28 -18.22 -26.31
CA THR A 34 -32.34 -19.25 -26.21
C THR A 34 -31.80 -20.67 -26.38
N GLU A 35 -30.69 -20.82 -27.10
CA GLU A 35 -30.04 -22.11 -27.38
C GLU A 35 -28.90 -22.44 -26.40
N LYS A 36 -28.68 -23.73 -26.15
CA LYS A 36 -27.58 -24.23 -25.30
C LYS A 36 -26.19 -23.79 -25.80
N ASN A 37 -25.98 -23.78 -27.12
CA ASN A 37 -24.70 -23.36 -27.70
C ASN A 37 -24.44 -21.85 -27.53
N GLY A 38 -25.50 -21.03 -27.59
CA GLY A 38 -25.41 -19.59 -27.35
C GLY A 38 -24.98 -19.25 -25.92
N TRP A 39 -25.39 -20.05 -24.93
CA TRP A 39 -24.95 -19.88 -23.55
C TRP A 39 -23.44 -20.09 -23.35
N TYR A 40 -22.81 -20.99 -24.11
CA TYR A 40 -21.36 -21.17 -24.07
C TYR A 40 -20.62 -19.92 -24.56
N GLN A 41 -21.01 -19.37 -25.71
CA GLN A 41 -20.40 -18.16 -26.27
C GLN A 41 -20.66 -16.93 -25.40
N TYR A 42 -21.83 -16.85 -24.78
CA TYR A 42 -22.17 -15.81 -23.81
C TYR A 42 -21.19 -15.82 -22.61
N HIS A 43 -20.98 -16.99 -21.99
CA HIS A 43 -20.07 -17.12 -20.86
C HIS A 43 -18.60 -16.87 -21.25
N LYS A 44 -18.17 -17.32 -22.43
CA LYS A 44 -16.83 -17.06 -22.95
C LYS A 44 -16.60 -15.55 -23.13
N THR A 45 -17.54 -14.85 -23.76
CA THR A 45 -17.45 -13.40 -23.99
C THR A 45 -17.51 -12.61 -22.69
N LYS A 46 -18.38 -13.01 -21.76
CA LYS A 46 -18.47 -12.42 -20.41
C LYS A 46 -17.14 -12.52 -19.68
N ASN A 47 -16.55 -13.71 -19.65
CA ASN A 47 -15.29 -13.95 -18.95
C ASN A 47 -14.14 -13.19 -19.61
N TYR A 48 -14.10 -13.10 -20.95
CA TYR A 48 -13.09 -12.32 -21.65
C TYR A 48 -13.16 -10.82 -21.32
N ARG A 49 -14.36 -10.23 -21.35
CA ARG A 49 -14.56 -8.82 -20.98
C ARG A 49 -14.26 -8.55 -19.51
N ALA A 50 -14.60 -9.48 -18.62
CA ALA A 50 -14.23 -9.43 -17.21
C ALA A 50 -12.71 -9.52 -17.01
N MET A 51 -12.01 -10.40 -17.75
CA MET A 51 -10.55 -10.52 -17.65
C MET A 51 -9.83 -9.27 -18.13
N ILE A 52 -10.23 -8.67 -19.25
CA ILE A 52 -9.59 -7.44 -19.77
C ILE A 52 -9.80 -6.26 -18.82
N SER A 53 -11.03 -6.06 -18.36
CA SER A 53 -11.35 -4.99 -17.41
C SER A 53 -10.62 -5.20 -16.07
N GLY A 54 -10.54 -6.45 -15.61
CA GLY A 54 -9.71 -6.86 -14.47
C GLY A 54 -8.25 -6.52 -14.69
N LEU A 55 -7.64 -6.93 -15.80
CA LEU A 55 -6.23 -6.66 -16.08
C LEU A 55 -5.91 -5.16 -16.15
N LYS A 56 -6.78 -4.36 -16.80
CA LYS A 56 -6.63 -2.90 -16.90
C LYS A 56 -6.74 -2.22 -15.53
N ALA A 57 -7.70 -2.64 -14.71
CA ALA A 57 -7.84 -2.09 -13.36
C ALA A 57 -6.71 -2.56 -12.44
N GLY A 58 -6.31 -3.83 -12.51
CA GLY A 58 -5.22 -4.41 -11.75
C GLY A 58 -3.89 -3.71 -12.01
N THR A 59 -3.50 -3.51 -13.27
CA THR A 59 -2.26 -2.79 -13.60
C THR A 59 -2.28 -1.34 -13.09
N ARG A 60 -3.41 -0.63 -13.25
CA ARG A 60 -3.58 0.74 -12.73
C ARG A 60 -3.43 0.79 -11.21
N TYR A 61 -4.15 -0.04 -10.48
CA TYR A 61 -4.10 -0.05 -9.00
C TYR A 61 -2.72 -0.52 -8.49
N GLY A 62 -2.14 -1.55 -9.11
CA GLY A 62 -0.78 -2.02 -8.80
C GLY A 62 0.26 -0.91 -8.98
N ALA A 63 0.19 -0.14 -10.06
CA ALA A 63 1.09 1.00 -10.31
C ALA A 63 0.90 2.11 -9.27
N VAL A 64 -0.35 2.49 -8.96
CA VAL A 64 -0.64 3.52 -7.95
C VAL A 64 -0.16 3.10 -6.56
N CYS A 65 -0.42 1.86 -6.14
CA CYS A 65 0.07 1.33 -4.87
C CYS A 65 1.60 1.31 -4.81
N THR A 66 2.26 0.94 -5.90
CA THR A 66 3.72 0.94 -6.00
C THR A 66 4.27 2.37 -5.90
N GLY A 67 3.61 3.34 -6.53
CA GLY A 67 3.95 4.76 -6.42
C GLY A 67 3.93 5.23 -4.97
N TRP A 68 2.82 5.03 -4.26
CA TRP A 68 2.70 5.41 -2.85
C TRP A 68 3.69 4.67 -1.93
N TRP A 69 3.89 3.37 -2.15
CA TRP A 69 4.88 2.60 -1.41
C TRP A 69 6.31 3.11 -1.62
N SER A 70 6.66 3.44 -2.87
CA SER A 70 7.98 3.98 -3.19
C SER A 70 8.22 5.33 -2.52
N LEU A 71 7.21 6.21 -2.51
CA LEU A 71 7.27 7.49 -1.83
C LEU A 71 7.49 7.31 -0.32
N PHE A 72 6.77 6.37 0.30
CA PHE A 72 6.94 6.03 1.71
C PHE A 72 8.36 5.57 2.03
N MET A 73 8.88 4.59 1.28
CA MET A 73 10.22 4.04 1.51
C MET A 73 11.32 5.09 1.31
N VAL A 74 11.19 5.95 0.29
CA VAL A 74 12.14 7.05 0.07
C VAL A 74 12.11 8.05 1.22
N THR A 75 10.93 8.34 1.74
CA THR A 75 10.76 9.29 2.85
C THR A 75 11.33 8.71 4.15
N GLU A 76 11.08 7.43 4.43
CA GLU A 76 11.65 6.71 5.59
C GLU A 76 13.19 6.72 5.54
N GLU A 77 13.77 6.33 4.41
CA GLU A 77 15.22 6.33 4.21
C GLU A 77 15.82 7.75 4.32
N LEU A 78 15.12 8.78 3.81
CA LEU A 78 15.56 10.16 3.91
C LEU A 78 15.56 10.65 5.36
N ILE A 79 14.54 10.27 6.15
CA ILE A 79 14.46 10.59 7.57
C ILE A 79 15.57 9.90 8.35
N ASP A 80 15.82 8.62 8.08
CA ASP A 80 16.88 7.87 8.76
C ASP A 80 18.27 8.45 8.44
N ARG A 81 18.55 8.78 7.17
CA ARG A 81 19.82 9.41 6.76
C ARG A 81 19.98 10.83 7.28
N SER A 82 18.91 11.62 7.34
CA SER A 82 18.98 12.98 7.89
C SER A 82 19.20 12.97 9.40
N ARG A 83 18.59 12.03 10.11
CA ARG A 83 18.86 11.81 11.54
C ARG A 83 20.29 11.39 11.81
N ALA A 84 20.84 10.46 11.03
CA ALA A 84 22.25 10.09 11.14
C ALA A 84 23.17 11.32 10.99
N ARG A 85 22.94 12.15 9.97
CA ARG A 85 23.77 13.35 9.71
C ARG A 85 23.63 14.49 10.72
N LEU A 86 22.48 14.62 11.38
CA LEU A 86 22.19 15.74 12.30
C LEU A 86 22.52 15.43 13.75
N PHE A 87 22.51 14.16 14.15
CA PHE A 87 22.73 13.73 15.53
C PHE A 87 24.01 12.91 15.71
N GLU A 88 24.85 12.76 14.66
CA GLU A 88 26.22 12.22 14.77
C GLU A 88 27.16 13.23 15.45
N GLU A 89 26.97 13.40 16.75
CA GLU A 89 28.07 13.68 17.68
C GLU A 89 27.87 12.70 18.84
N ARG A 90 28.65 11.59 18.84
CA ARG A 90 28.95 10.72 20.01
C ARG A 90 28.14 9.44 20.27
N ASP A 91 27.95 8.53 19.31
CA ASP A 91 27.74 7.10 19.67
C ASP A 91 28.20 6.13 18.57
N ASP A 92 29.27 5.38 18.87
CA ASP A 92 29.98 4.42 18.00
C ASP A 92 29.27 3.05 17.90
N ASP A 93 28.06 2.91 18.47
CA ASP A 93 27.36 1.62 18.61
C ASP A 93 26.12 1.46 17.72
N ARG A 94 25.77 2.45 16.88
CA ARG A 94 24.55 2.37 16.04
C ARG A 94 24.83 1.73 14.68
N VAL A 95 24.33 0.51 14.50
CA VAL A 95 24.36 -0.20 13.20
C VAL A 95 23.69 0.67 12.12
N PRO A 96 24.40 1.04 11.04
CA PRO A 96 23.82 1.81 9.94
C PRO A 96 22.60 1.08 9.35
N GLY A 97 21.46 1.78 9.27
CA GLY A 97 20.23 1.25 8.66
C GLY A 97 19.21 0.61 9.63
N GLN A 98 19.32 0.87 10.94
CA GLN A 98 18.27 0.50 11.89
C GLN A 98 17.06 1.43 11.75
N ARG A 99 15.96 0.86 11.24
CA ARG A 99 14.67 1.54 11.08
C ARG A 99 13.87 1.42 12.38
N ASP A 100 13.52 2.55 12.98
CA ASP A 100 12.80 2.60 14.26
C ASP A 100 11.35 3.05 14.06
N VAL A 101 10.44 2.68 14.97
CA VAL A 101 9.01 3.12 14.95
C VAL A 101 8.87 4.63 14.70
N ALA A 102 9.77 5.44 15.26
CA ALA A 102 9.73 6.89 15.11
C ALA A 102 9.92 7.35 13.65
N SER A 103 10.85 6.77 12.88
CA SER A 103 11.05 7.17 11.48
C SER A 103 9.91 6.69 10.59
N THR A 104 9.38 5.49 10.85
CA THR A 104 8.16 4.99 10.20
C THR A 104 6.95 5.90 10.44
N VAL A 105 6.73 6.39 11.67
CA VAL A 105 5.61 7.30 11.99
C VAL A 105 5.75 8.63 11.26
N VAL A 106 6.95 9.24 11.28
CA VAL A 106 7.20 10.52 10.59
C VAL A 106 7.04 10.35 9.07
N ALA A 107 7.56 9.27 8.50
CA ALA A 107 7.41 8.96 7.08
C ALA A 107 5.94 8.78 6.69
N ALA A 108 5.16 8.03 7.48
CA ALA A 108 3.74 7.81 7.23
C ALA A 108 2.94 9.12 7.32
N MET A 109 3.25 9.98 8.29
CA MET A 109 2.61 11.30 8.43
C MET A 109 2.95 12.21 7.25
N ALA A 110 4.21 12.24 6.81
CA ALA A 110 4.63 13.01 5.63
C ALA A 110 3.91 12.54 4.36
N VAL A 111 3.86 11.23 4.09
CA VAL A 111 3.12 10.66 2.95
C VAL A 111 1.63 10.98 3.04
N SER A 112 1.05 10.95 4.24
CA SER A 112 -0.37 11.31 4.46
C SER A 112 -0.65 12.80 4.17
N GLY A 113 0.31 13.68 4.44
CA GLY A 113 0.26 15.10 4.08
C GLY A 113 0.29 15.30 2.57
N VAL A 114 1.23 14.63 1.88
CA VAL A 114 1.30 14.64 0.41
C VAL A 114 0.01 14.10 -0.22
N TYR A 115 -0.54 13.01 0.33
CA TYR A 115 -1.82 12.48 -0.12
C TYR A 115 -2.97 13.48 0.06
N SER A 116 -3.05 14.14 1.22
CA SER A 116 -4.11 15.11 1.50
C SER A 116 -4.03 16.33 0.58
N TRP A 117 -2.81 16.79 0.28
CA TRP A 117 -2.57 17.90 -0.62
C TRP A 117 -2.94 17.55 -2.07
N THR A 118 -2.48 16.40 -2.57
CA THR A 118 -2.77 15.95 -3.95
C THR A 118 -4.25 15.71 -4.22
N ASN A 119 -5.04 15.37 -3.19
CA ASN A 119 -6.48 15.14 -3.32
C ASN A 119 -7.34 16.33 -2.87
N GLY A 120 -6.74 17.44 -2.43
CA GLY A 120 -7.48 18.63 -1.99
C GLY A 120 -8.46 18.36 -0.86
N LEU A 121 -8.06 17.56 0.15
CA LEU A 121 -8.96 17.13 1.21
C LEU A 121 -9.31 18.28 2.17
N ASP A 122 -10.58 18.32 2.60
CA ASP A 122 -11.03 19.19 3.69
C ASP A 122 -10.26 18.91 4.99
N TYR A 123 -10.19 19.91 5.87
CA TYR A 123 -9.52 19.82 7.16
C TYR A 123 -9.92 18.56 7.96
N PHE A 124 -11.22 18.26 8.03
CA PHE A 124 -11.73 17.08 8.74
C PHE A 124 -11.36 15.76 8.07
N ALA A 125 -11.28 15.73 6.73
CA ALA A 125 -10.87 14.55 5.98
C ALA A 125 -9.35 14.31 6.12
N ALA A 126 -8.55 15.35 6.00
CA ALA A 126 -7.10 15.31 6.24
C ALA A 126 -6.78 14.82 7.67
N ALA A 127 -7.50 15.32 8.69
CA ALA A 127 -7.34 14.86 10.06
C ALA A 127 -7.65 13.37 10.25
N LYS A 128 -8.68 12.86 9.57
CA LYS A 128 -9.01 11.42 9.58
C LYS A 128 -7.91 10.59 8.91
N VAL A 129 -7.40 11.04 7.77
CA VAL A 129 -6.30 10.38 7.06
C VAL A 129 -5.05 10.36 7.93
N ALA A 130 -4.68 11.48 8.55
CA ALA A 130 -3.55 11.56 9.48
C ALA A 130 -3.71 10.63 10.69
N ARG A 131 -4.88 10.62 11.34
CA ARG A 131 -5.16 9.70 12.47
C ARG A 131 -5.07 8.24 12.06
N THR A 132 -5.53 7.92 10.85
CA THR A 132 -5.48 6.56 10.31
C THR A 132 -4.03 6.16 10.01
N ALA A 133 -3.28 7.04 9.35
CA ALA A 133 -1.84 6.87 9.09
C ALA A 133 -1.06 6.64 10.38
N LEU A 134 -1.32 7.44 11.42
CA LEU A 134 -0.70 7.31 12.74
C LEU A 134 -0.96 5.94 13.38
N ARG A 135 -2.21 5.45 13.37
CA ARG A 135 -2.56 4.15 13.94
C ARG A 135 -1.83 3.01 13.22
N PHE A 136 -1.84 3.04 11.89
CA PHE A 136 -1.19 2.01 11.08
C PHE A 136 0.34 2.07 11.18
N SER A 137 0.94 3.25 11.27
CA SER A 137 2.38 3.39 11.40
C SER A 137 2.89 2.94 12.76
N PHE A 138 2.15 3.18 13.85
CA PHE A 138 2.47 2.57 15.14
C PHE A 138 2.40 1.05 15.09
N ALA A 139 1.31 0.48 14.55
CA ALA A 139 1.17 -0.96 14.44
C ALA A 139 2.29 -1.60 13.59
N TYR A 140 2.62 -0.98 12.46
CA TYR A 140 3.69 -1.45 11.58
C TYR A 140 5.08 -1.29 12.23
N GLY A 141 5.35 -0.15 12.87
CA GLY A 141 6.61 0.09 13.57
C GLY A 141 6.84 -0.92 14.69
N PHE A 142 5.84 -1.20 15.52
CA PHE A 142 5.97 -2.22 16.56
C PHE A 142 6.22 -3.60 15.98
N LEU A 143 5.53 -3.95 14.89
CA LEU A 143 5.79 -5.22 14.20
C LEU A 143 7.22 -5.28 13.66
N GLN A 144 7.72 -4.19 13.09
CA GLN A 144 9.09 -4.08 12.59
C GLN A 144 10.12 -4.28 13.71
N ASP A 145 9.89 -3.65 14.86
CA ASP A 145 10.77 -3.71 16.03
C ASP A 145 10.75 -5.10 16.70
N LEU A 146 9.59 -5.76 16.74
CA LEU A 146 9.47 -7.17 17.17
C LEU A 146 10.27 -8.11 16.25
N VAL A 147 10.11 -7.95 14.94
CA VAL A 147 10.84 -8.75 13.95
C VAL A 147 12.34 -8.49 14.02
N ALA A 148 12.76 -7.24 14.25
CA ALA A 148 14.16 -6.88 14.44
C ALA A 148 14.75 -7.53 15.71
N SER A 149 13.98 -7.53 16.80
CA SER A 149 14.35 -8.18 18.06
C SER A 149 14.53 -9.70 17.89
N PHE A 150 13.61 -10.37 17.19
CA PHE A 150 13.76 -11.81 16.88
C PHE A 150 14.96 -12.14 16.00
N ARG A 151 15.46 -11.18 15.21
CA ARG A 151 16.66 -11.33 14.38
C ARG A 151 17.96 -10.95 15.11
N GLY A 152 17.89 -10.64 16.40
CA GLY A 152 19.06 -10.29 17.21
C GLY A 152 19.57 -8.86 16.99
N LYS A 153 18.76 -7.97 16.42
CA LYS A 153 19.07 -6.55 16.22
C LYS A 153 18.03 -5.68 16.94
N PRO A 154 17.99 -5.67 18.29
CA PRO A 154 16.97 -4.94 19.02
C PRO A 154 17.09 -3.42 18.78
N PRO A 155 15.96 -2.69 18.67
CA PRO A 155 15.92 -1.22 18.64
C PRO A 155 16.69 -0.60 19.80
N ALA A 156 17.29 0.57 19.59
CA ALA A 156 18.10 1.26 20.59
C ALA A 156 17.38 1.46 21.95
N TYR A 157 16.05 1.68 21.93
CA TYR A 157 15.26 1.84 23.16
C TYR A 157 15.00 0.51 23.90
N ILE A 158 14.98 -0.63 23.19
CA ILE A 158 14.87 -1.97 23.81
C ILE A 158 16.23 -2.37 24.39
N ALA A 159 17.32 -2.06 23.69
CA ALA A 159 18.68 -2.26 24.19
C ALA A 159 18.94 -1.44 25.47
N TRP A 160 18.47 -0.18 25.53
CA TRP A 160 18.58 0.67 26.71
C TRP A 160 17.78 0.16 27.93
N LEU A 161 16.61 -0.46 27.71
CA LEU A 161 15.79 -1.03 28.79
C LEU A 161 16.29 -2.40 29.29
N GLY A 162 17.09 -3.10 28.50
CA GLY A 162 17.62 -4.44 28.81
C GLY A 162 19.04 -4.46 29.37
N GLY A 163 19.70 -3.30 29.49
CA GLY A 163 21.04 -3.11 30.06
C GLY A 163 21.01 -2.69 31.52
#